data_AF-A0A455UAK1-F1
#
_entry.id   AF-A0A455UAK1-F1
#
_cell.length_a   1.000
_cell.length_b   1.000
_cell.length_c   1.000
_cell.angle_alpha   90.00
_cell.angle_beta   90.00
_cell.angle_gamma   90.00
#
_symmetry.space_group_name_H-M   'P 1'
#
loop_
_entity.id
_entity.type
_entity.pdbx_description
1 polymer ?
#
loop_
_entity_poly.entity_id
_entity_poly.type
_entity_poly.pdbx_seq_one_letter_code
_entity_poly.pdbx_strand_id
1 'polypeptide(L)'
;MSTSPRLKHWVKLRERFERLEEAVLDILQQEKLLENTPLIRQAIDVRNPYIDPLHGLQAELLQRNRDADGAISADLSRALMVTMAGIAAGLRNTG
;
A
#
# COMPACT_ATOMS: atom_id res chain seq x y z
N MET A 1 8.46 22.78 -15.92
CA MET A 1 7.85 21.77 -15.03
C MET A 1 8.86 21.39 -13.94
N SER A 2 8.83 22.10 -12.81
CA SER A 2 9.71 21.82 -11.67
C SER A 2 9.11 20.69 -10.84
N THR A 3 9.75 19.53 -10.79
CA THR A 3 9.33 18.41 -9.93
C THR A 3 9.49 18.81 -8.46
N SER A 4 8.38 18.85 -7.72
CA SER A 4 8.37 19.20 -6.29
C SER A 4 9.39 18.37 -5.50
N PRO A 5 10.16 18.96 -4.57
CA PRO A 5 11.17 18.24 -3.77
C PRO A 5 10.63 16.98 -3.09
N ARG A 6 9.36 16.95 -2.69
CA ARG A 6 8.70 15.76 -2.09
C ARG A 6 8.63 14.57 -3.06
N LEU A 7 8.31 14.79 -4.33
CA LEU A 7 8.24 13.74 -5.35
C LEU A 7 9.61 13.04 -5.52
N LYS A 8 10.69 13.81 -5.47
CA LYS A 8 12.06 13.26 -5.58
C LYS A 8 12.40 12.29 -4.45
N HIS A 9 11.88 12.53 -3.24
CA HIS A 9 12.10 11.62 -2.10
C HIS A 9 11.31 10.32 -2.25
N TRP A 10 10.06 10.39 -2.72
CA TRP A 10 9.23 9.21 -2.97
C TRP A 10 9.82 8.28 -4.03
N VAL A 11 10.32 8.86 -5.13
CA VAL A 11 11.01 8.09 -6.18
C VAL A 11 12.23 7.37 -5.60
N LYS A 12 13.10 8.08 -4.87
CA LYS A 12 14.27 7.46 -4.23
C LYS A 12 13.91 6.35 -3.24
N LEU A 13 12.80 6.49 -2.52
CA LEU A 13 12.34 5.46 -1.58
C LEU A 13 11.88 4.20 -2.32
N ARG A 14 11.15 4.35 -3.43
CA ARG A 14 10.71 3.24 -4.28
C ARG A 14 11.91 2.51 -4.92
N GLU A 15 12.85 3.26 -5.47
CA GLU A 15 14.08 2.67 -6.03
C GLU A 15 14.90 1.90 -4.98
N ARG A 16 14.92 2.39 -3.73
CA ARG A 16 15.58 1.67 -2.62
C ARG A 16 14.86 0.39 -2.25
N PHE A 17 13.52 0.40 -2.30
CA PHE A 17 12.71 -0.79 -2.05
C PHE A 17 12.94 -1.85 -3.13
N GLU A 18 12.93 -1.45 -4.41
CA GLU A 18 13.20 -2.33 -5.56
C GLU A 18 14.59 -2.99 -5.46
N ARG A 19 15.64 -2.20 -5.18
CA ARG A 19 16.99 -2.75 -4.97
C ARG A 19 17.09 -3.70 -3.77
N LEU A 20 16.30 -3.47 -2.72
CA LEU A 20 16.27 -4.37 -1.57
C LEU A 20 15.60 -5.69 -1.93
N GLU A 21 14.51 -5.64 -2.69
CA GLU A 21 13.83 -6.83 -3.21
C GLU A 21 14.77 -7.67 -4.09
N GLU A 22 15.48 -7.04 -5.05
CA GLU A 22 16.49 -7.69 -5.88
C GLU A 22 17.58 -8.38 -5.03
N ALA A 23 18.16 -7.66 -4.06
CA ALA A 23 19.19 -8.22 -3.19
C ALA A 23 18.68 -9.40 -2.35
N VAL A 24 17.43 -9.37 -1.89
CA VAL A 24 16.81 -10.47 -1.15
C VAL A 24 16.64 -11.70 -2.07
N LEU A 25 16.18 -11.49 -3.30
CA LEU A 25 16.03 -12.55 -4.30
C LEU A 25 17.36 -13.20 -4.66
N ASP A 26 18.40 -12.38 -4.85
CA ASP A 26 19.77 -12.85 -5.09
C ASP A 26 20.29 -13.70 -3.93
N ILE A 27 20.13 -13.25 -2.69
CA ILE A 27 20.57 -14.02 -1.50
C ILE A 27 19.83 -15.35 -1.41
N LEU A 28 18.52 -15.35 -1.69
CA LEU A 28 17.69 -16.55 -1.62
C LEU A 28 17.81 -17.45 -2.86
N GLN A 29 18.50 -17.00 -3.91
CA GLN A 29 18.57 -17.66 -5.22
C GLN A 29 17.16 -17.94 -5.78
N GLN A 30 16.29 -16.94 -5.74
CA GLN A 30 14.90 -17.01 -6.21
C GLN A 30 14.66 -16.00 -7.34
N GLU A 31 13.76 -16.33 -8.26
CA GLU A 31 13.33 -15.38 -9.31
C GLU A 31 12.18 -14.48 -8.84
N LYS A 32 11.45 -14.90 -7.79
CA LYS A 32 10.26 -14.20 -7.29
C LYS A 32 10.02 -14.40 -5.80
N LEU A 33 9.57 -13.33 -5.12
CA LEU A 33 9.25 -13.39 -3.69
C LEU A 33 8.22 -14.46 -3.39
N LEU A 34 8.45 -15.34 -2.40
CA LEU A 34 7.56 -16.47 -2.04
C LEU A 34 7.56 -17.64 -3.06
N GLU A 35 8.64 -17.82 -3.84
CA GLU A 35 8.75 -18.93 -4.80
C GLU A 35 8.56 -20.29 -4.14
N ASN A 36 9.21 -20.51 -3.00
CA ASN A 36 9.19 -21.76 -2.25
C ASN A 36 7.94 -21.94 -1.36
N THR A 37 7.00 -20.98 -1.38
CA THR A 37 5.76 -21.03 -0.58
C THR A 37 4.54 -20.70 -1.43
N PRO A 38 4.20 -21.53 -2.43
CA PRO A 38 3.18 -21.22 -3.44
C PRO A 38 1.77 -21.03 -2.86
N LEU A 39 1.42 -21.76 -1.78
CA LEU A 39 0.13 -21.60 -1.11
C LEU A 39 -0.02 -20.22 -0.46
N ILE A 40 1.06 -19.69 0.13
CA ILE A 40 1.05 -18.34 0.73
C ILE A 40 0.93 -17.29 -0.37
N ARG A 41 1.69 -17.45 -1.46
CA ARG A 41 1.58 -16.56 -2.64
C ARG A 41 0.15 -16.53 -3.17
N GLN A 42 -0.45 -17.68 -3.43
CA GLN A 42 -1.81 -17.77 -3.94
C GLN A 42 -2.83 -17.11 -2.99
N ALA A 43 -2.67 -17.32 -1.67
CA ALA A 43 -3.53 -16.66 -0.69
C ALA A 43 -3.41 -15.13 -0.72
N ILE A 44 -2.21 -14.59 -0.97
CA ILE A 44 -1.99 -13.15 -1.15
C ILE A 44 -2.60 -12.68 -2.48
N ASP A 45 -2.35 -13.40 -3.58
CA ASP A 45 -2.84 -13.05 -4.92
C ASP A 45 -4.38 -13.02 -4.99
N VAL A 46 -5.05 -13.96 -4.31
CA VAL A 46 -6.53 -13.98 -4.22
C VAL A 46 -7.05 -12.77 -3.43
N ARG A 47 -6.29 -12.32 -2.44
CA ARG A 47 -6.71 -11.27 -1.51
C ARG A 47 -6.47 -9.86 -2.05
N ASN A 48 -5.34 -9.63 -2.72
CA ASN A 48 -4.96 -8.29 -3.20
C ASN A 48 -6.06 -7.58 -4.01
N PRO A 49 -6.80 -8.26 -4.93
CA PRO A 49 -7.89 -7.64 -5.67
C PRO A 49 -9.02 -7.04 -4.80
N TYR A 50 -9.19 -7.51 -3.56
CA TYR A 50 -10.17 -6.97 -2.62
C TYR A 50 -9.63 -5.79 -1.79
N ILE A 51 -8.31 -5.67 -1.66
CA ILE A 51 -7.65 -4.58 -0.92
C ILE A 51 -7.38 -3.39 -1.86
N ASP A 52 -7.01 -3.64 -3.11
CA ASP A 52 -6.73 -2.59 -4.10
C ASP A 52 -7.82 -1.50 -4.22
N PRO A 53 -9.13 -1.83 -4.29
CA PRO A 53 -10.17 -0.81 -4.30
C PRO A 53 -10.25 -0.01 -2.99
N LEU A 54 -9.90 -0.62 -1.85
CA LEU A 54 -9.86 0.10 -0.56
C LEU A 54 -8.70 1.10 -0.51
N HIS A 55 -7.53 0.78 -1.06
CA HIS A 55 -6.42 1.73 -1.17
C HIS A 55 -6.80 2.95 -2.03
N GLY A 56 -7.43 2.69 -3.19
CA GLY A 56 -7.89 3.76 -4.08
C GLY A 56 -8.94 4.65 -3.41
N LEU A 57 -9.94 4.04 -2.76
CA LEU A 57 -10.96 4.76 -2.02
C LEU A 57 -10.35 5.56 -0.85
N GLN A 58 -9.45 4.97 -0.07
CA GLN A 58 -8.80 5.66 1.05
C GLN A 58 -8.00 6.87 0.57
N ALA A 59 -7.26 6.75 -0.55
CA ALA A 59 -6.48 7.86 -1.10
C ALA A 59 -7.36 9.07 -1.44
N GLU A 60 -8.53 8.83 -2.04
CA GLU A 60 -9.52 9.87 -2.31
C GLU A 60 -10.14 10.42 -1.02
N LEU A 61 -10.60 9.56 -0.10
CA LEU A 61 -11.16 10.03 1.17
C LEU A 61 -10.17 10.88 1.97
N LEU A 62 -8.87 10.56 1.91
CA LEU A 62 -7.80 11.35 2.50
C LEU A 62 -7.63 12.71 1.80
N GLN A 63 -7.83 12.78 0.48
CA GLN A 63 -7.81 14.03 -0.26
C GLN A 63 -8.98 14.92 0.17
N ARG A 64 -10.21 14.40 0.16
CA ARG A 64 -11.39 15.13 0.67
C ARG A 64 -11.22 15.62 2.10
N ASN A 65 -10.63 14.79 2.95
CA ASN A 65 -10.36 15.17 4.34
C ASN A 65 -9.36 16.33 4.45
N ARG A 66 -8.32 16.37 3.61
CA ARG A 66 -7.39 17.50 3.55
C ARG A 66 -8.08 18.77 3.05
N ASP A 67 -8.98 18.64 2.09
CA ASP A 67 -9.71 19.77 1.51
C ASP A 67 -10.81 20.31 2.45
N ALA A 68 -11.25 19.50 3.42
CA ALA A 68 -12.24 19.89 4.43
C ALA A 68 -11.68 20.83 5.52
N ASP A 69 -10.35 21.04 5.58
CA ASP A 69 -9.67 21.99 6.48
C ASP A 69 -10.19 21.98 7.94
N GLY A 70 -10.31 20.77 8.51
CA GLY A 70 -10.78 20.55 9.89
C GLY A 70 -12.30 20.36 10.05
N ALA A 71 -13.11 20.63 9.02
CA ALA A 71 -14.55 20.39 9.00
C ALA A 71 -14.91 18.98 8.47
N ILE A 72 -14.32 17.93 9.03
CA ILE A 72 -14.59 16.56 8.62
C ILE A 72 -16.02 16.13 9.01
N SER A 73 -16.80 15.63 8.04
CA SER A 73 -18.12 15.07 8.33
C SER A 73 -18.03 13.71 9.02
N ALA A 74 -19.04 13.35 9.81
CA ALA A 74 -19.10 12.04 10.47
C ALA A 74 -19.04 10.88 9.47
N ASP A 75 -19.65 11.03 8.30
CA ASP A 75 -19.65 10.00 7.24
C ASP A 75 -18.28 9.87 6.58
N LEU A 76 -17.58 10.98 6.32
CA LEU A 76 -16.21 10.95 5.78
C LEU A 76 -15.23 10.31 6.78
N SER A 77 -15.35 10.66 8.05
CA SER A 77 -14.58 10.03 9.14
C SER A 77 -14.83 8.52 9.20
N ARG A 78 -16.10 8.11 9.16
CA ARG A 78 -16.49 6.70 9.18
C ARG A 78 -15.96 5.96 7.96
N ALA A 79 -16.07 6.54 6.77
CA ALA A 79 -15.57 5.93 5.54
C ALA A 79 -14.05 5.72 5.59
N LEU A 80 -13.29 6.70 6.10
CA LEU A 80 -11.85 6.56 6.34
C LEU A 80 -11.55 5.41 7.31
N MET A 81 -12.24 5.35 8.45
CA MET A 81 -12.06 4.25 9.41
C MET A 81 -12.37 2.88 8.80
N VAL A 82 -13.43 2.76 7.99
CA VAL A 82 -13.78 1.52 7.29
C VAL A 82 -12.66 1.10 6.34
N THR A 83 -12.12 2.03 5.53
CA THR A 83 -11.00 1.69 4.64
C THR A 83 -9.74 1.28 5.42
N MET A 84 -9.40 1.98 6.51
CA MET A 84 -8.27 1.63 7.38
C MET A 84 -8.42 0.23 7.97
N ALA A 85 -9.58 -0.08 8.54
CA ALA A 85 -9.86 -1.39 9.13
C ALA A 85 -9.85 -2.49 8.07
N GLY A 86 -10.43 -2.24 6.90
CA GLY A 86 -10.46 -3.19 5.79
C GLY A 86 -9.06 -3.50 5.25
N ILE A 87 -8.22 -2.47 5.06
CA ILE A 87 -6.83 -2.65 4.62
C ILE A 87 -6.03 -3.41 5.69
N ALA A 88 -6.16 -3.05 6.96
CA ALA A 88 -5.47 -3.76 8.05
C ALA A 88 -5.87 -5.24 8.13
N ALA A 89 -7.17 -5.53 8.05
CA ALA A 89 -7.68 -6.90 8.03
C ALA A 89 -7.16 -7.69 6.81
N GLY A 90 -7.06 -7.02 5.66
CA GLY A 90 -6.51 -7.59 4.43
C GLY A 90 -5.01 -7.86 4.52
N LEU A 91 -4.19 -6.89 4.93
CA LEU A 91 -2.74 -7.05 4.97
C LEU A 91 -2.28 -8.08 6.02
N ARG A 92 -3.11 -8.33 7.05
CA ARG A 92 -2.79 -9.21 8.18
C ARG A 92 -1.50 -8.74 8.86
N ASN A 93 -0.53 -9.63 9.01
CA ASN A 93 0.68 -9.40 9.79
C ASN A 93 1.74 -8.77 8.86
N THR A 94 2.18 -7.55 9.14
CA THR A 94 3.13 -6.80 8.30
C THR A 94 4.43 -6.42 9.01
N GLY A 95 4.58 -6.75 10.30
CA GLY A 95 5.75 -6.49 11.13
C GLY A 95 5.55 -6.90 12.57
#